data_AF-A0A1D6PBJ7-F1
#
_entry.id   AF-A0A1D6PBJ7-F1
#
_cell.length_a   1.000
_cell.length_b   1.000
_cell.length_c   1.000
_cell.angle_alpha   90.00
_cell.angle_beta   90.00
_cell.angle_gamma   90.00
#
_symmetry.space_group_name_H-M   'P 1'
#
loop_
_entity.id
_entity.type
_entity.pdbx_description
1 polymer ?
#
loop_
_entity_poly.entity_id
_entity_poly.type
_entity_poly.pdbx_seq_one_letter_code
_entity_poly.pdbx_strand_id
1 'polypeptide(L)' 'MYNHMSRDVTSSFGYDYLLRQCRLRGKIDSNGVVAAYLEERLNMGVNFLLSAEIDHCKKNYKFGFGMTVGE' A
#
# COMPACT_ATOMS: atom_id res chain seq x y z
N MET A 1 -11.35 16.05 -18.72
CA MET A 1 -10.76 17.40 -18.79
C MET A 1 -9.27 17.24 -18.48
N TYR A 2 -8.40 17.35 -19.49
CA TYR A 2 -6.96 17.14 -19.37
C TYR A 2 -6.28 18.52 -19.33
N ASN A 3 -5.65 18.86 -18.21
CA ASN A 3 -5.07 20.19 -17.98
C ASN A 3 -3.61 20.23 -18.46
N HIS A 4 -3.36 20.92 -19.58
CA HIS A 4 -2.07 21.04 -20.25
C HIS A 4 -1.07 22.00 -19.57
N MET A 5 -1.34 22.46 -18.33
CA MET A 5 -0.51 23.40 -17.56
C MET A 5 0.08 22.82 -16.27
N SER A 6 -0.28 21.58 -15.90
CA SER A 6 0.28 20.88 -14.75
C SER A 6 1.13 19.73 -15.25
N ARG A 7 2.44 19.91 -15.24
CA ARG A 7 3.43 18.88 -15.62
C ARG A 7 3.59 17.80 -14.53
N ASP A 8 2.60 17.65 -13.66
CA ASP A 8 2.51 16.66 -12.58
C ASP A 8 1.78 15.42 -13.10
N VAL A 9 2.38 14.76 -14.10
CA VAL A 9 1.94 13.43 -14.51
C VAL A 9 2.25 12.48 -13.35
N THR A 10 1.27 12.26 -12.47
CA THR A 10 1.37 11.24 -11.43
C THR A 10 0.97 9.91 -12.05
N SER A 11 1.94 9.16 -12.59
CA SER A 11 1.70 7.78 -12.99
C SER A 11 1.76 6.88 -11.77
N SER A 12 0.67 6.17 -11.50
CA SER A 12 0.57 5.24 -10.38
C SER A 12 0.75 3.81 -10.88
N PHE A 13 1.84 3.16 -10.50
CA PHE A 13 2.06 1.75 -10.73
C PHE A 13 1.58 0.95 -9.53
N GLY A 14 0.46 0.25 -9.69
CA GLY A 14 -0.09 -0.65 -8.69
C GLY A 14 0.21 -2.10 -9.03
N TYR A 15 0.54 -2.89 -8.00
CA TYR A 15 0.61 -4.34 -8.08
C TYR A 15 -0.39 -4.94 -7.07
N ASP A 16 -1.22 -5.91 -7.48
CA ASP A 16 -2.10 -6.69 -6.61
C ASP A 16 -1.74 -8.19 -6.72
N TYR A 17 -1.15 -8.74 -5.66
CA TYR A 17 -0.87 -10.17 -5.49
C TYR A 17 -1.92 -10.74 -4.54
N LEU A 18 -2.83 -11.54 -5.08
CA LEU A 18 -3.80 -12.30 -4.30
C LEU A 18 -3.36 -13.77 -4.22
N LEU A 19 -2.87 -14.19 -3.05
CA LEU A 19 -2.62 -15.59 -2.70
C LEU A 19 -3.76 -16.11 -1.80
N ARG A 20 -3.91 -17.43 -1.72
CA ARG A 20 -4.96 -18.09 -0.91
C ARG A 20 -4.95 -17.68 0.58
N GLN A 21 -3.80 -17.30 1.12
CA GLN A 21 -3.62 -16.93 2.53
C GLN A 21 -3.06 -15.51 2.70
N CYS A 22 -2.56 -14.86 1.64
CA CYS A 22 -1.93 -13.54 1.74
C CYS A 22 -2.38 -12.66 0.56
N ARG A 23 -2.68 -11.39 0.81
CA ARG A 23 -2.97 -10.39 -0.19
C ARG A 23 -2.01 -9.23 -0.05
N LEU A 24 -1.07 -9.13 -0.98
CA LEU A 24 -0.10 -8.05 -1.05
C LEU A 24 -0.53 -7.07 -2.14
N ARG A 25 -0.61 -5.79 -1.80
CA ARG A 25 -0.87 -4.69 -2.70
C ARG A 25 0.26 -3.68 -2.59
N GLY A 26 0.96 -3.42 -3.68
CA GLY A 26 1.91 -2.32 -3.78
C GLY A 26 1.32 -1.22 -4.66
N LYS A 27 1.62 0.04 -4.37
CA LYS A 27 1.31 1.18 -5.22
C LYS A 27 2.48 2.14 -5.16
N ILE A 28 2.95 2.58 -6.31
CA ILE A 28 4.04 3.53 -6.46
C ILE A 28 3.53 4.65 -7.34
N ASP A 29 3.43 5.86 -6.80
CA ASP A 29 3.01 7.06 -7.51
C ASP A 29 4.25 7.86 -7.97
N SER A 30 4.26 8.41 -9.18
CA SER A 30 5.36 9.25 -9.70
C SER A 30 5.62 10.53 -8.91
N ASN A 31 4.76 10.86 -7.96
CA ASN A 31 4.92 11.97 -7.02
C ASN A 31 5.87 11.61 -5.84
N GLY A 32 6.49 10.43 -5.87
CA GLY A 32 7.41 9.95 -4.83
C GLY A 32 6.71 9.32 -3.63
N VAL A 33 5.43 8.96 -3.76
CA VAL A 33 4.68 8.24 -2.72
C VAL A 33 4.67 6.76 -3.06
N VAL A 34 5.16 5.93 -2.14
CA VAL A 34 5.13 4.47 -2.25
C VAL A 34 4.27 3.93 -1.13
N ALA A 35 3.16 3.28 -1.47
CA ALA A 35 2.31 2.58 -0.53
C ALA A 35 2.46 1.06 -0.73
N ALA A 36 2.54 0.31 0.35
CA ALA A 36 2.49 -1.13 0.38
C ALA A 36 1.47 -1.55 1.43
N TYR A 37 0.70 -2.58 1.12
CA TYR A 37 -0.38 -3.10 1.95
C TYR A 37 -0.30 -4.62 1.87
N LEU A 38 0.01 -5.27 2.98
CA LEU A 38 0.14 -6.71 3.09
C LEU A 38 -0.91 -7.19 4.09
N GLU A 39 -1.92 -7.89 3.62
CA GLU A 39 -2.89 -8.58 4.45
C GLU A 39 -2.54 -10.07 4.46
N GLU A 40 -2.14 -10.61 5.60
CA GLU A 40 -1.75 -12.00 5.76
C GLU A 40 -2.71 -12.70 6.73
N ARG A 41 -3.44 -13.68 6.20
CA ARG A 41 -4.37 -14.51 6.95
C ARG A 41 -3.70 -15.83 7.26
N LEU A 42 -3.00 -15.87 8.40
CA LEU A 42 -2.26 -17.07 8.81
C LEU A 42 -3.20 -18.27 9.03
N ASN A 43 -4.18 -18.21 9.94
CA ASN A 43 -5.10 -19.32 10.27
C ASN A 43 -6.38 -18.84 10.99
N MET A 44 -7.35 -19.74 11.24
CA MET A 44 -8.60 -19.47 11.99
C MET A 44 -8.34 -18.58 13.21
N GLY A 45 -8.79 -17.33 13.15
CA GLY A 45 -8.75 -16.37 14.23
C GLY A 45 -7.64 -15.31 14.19
N VAL A 46 -6.65 -15.38 13.30
CA VAL A 46 -5.56 -14.39 13.24
C VAL A 46 -5.40 -13.79 11.84
N ASN A 47 -5.60 -12.48 11.75
CA ASN A 47 -5.41 -11.69 10.54
C ASN A 47 -4.35 -10.61 10.80
N PHE A 48 -3.24 -10.69 10.08
CA PHE A 48 -2.20 -9.67 10.10
C PHE A 48 -2.44 -8.70 8.96
N LEU A 49 -2.36 -7.41 9.27
CA LEU A 49 -2.44 -6.34 8.30
C LEU A 49 -1.23 -5.44 8.47
N LEU A 50 -0.37 -5.36 7.47
CA LEU A 50 0.69 -4.37 7.39
C LEU A 50 0.35 -3.35 6.33
N SER A 51 0.51 -2.08 6.65
CA SER A 51 0.46 -0.98 5.70
C SER A 51 1.71 -0.13 5.87
N ALA A 52 2.34 0.25 4.77
CA ALA A 52 3.53 1.08 4.78
C ALA A 52 3.36 2.12 3.69
N GLU A 53 3.33 3.39 4.07
CA GLU A 53 3.29 4.51 3.14
C GLU A 53 4.57 5.32 3.34
N ILE A 54 5.29 5.52 2.25
CA ILE A 54 6.58 6.18 2.20
C ILE A 54 6.43 7.37 1.27
N ASP A 55 6.54 8.57 1.82
CA ASP A 55 6.57 9.81 1.05
C ASP A 55 8.02 10.27 0.94
N HIS A 56 8.65 10.03 -0.22
CA HIS A 56 10.02 10.46 -0.51
C HIS A 56 10.15 11.98 -0.58
N CYS A 57 9.09 12.68 -1.00
CA CYS A 57 9.13 14.14 -1.18
C CYS A 57 9.20 14.87 0.17
N LYS A 58 8.53 14.34 1.20
CA LYS A 58 8.50 14.90 2.56
C LYS A 58 9.37 14.13 3.55
N LYS A 59 10.07 13.05 3.12
CA LYS A 59 10.81 12.12 4.01
C LYS A 59 9.95 11.63 5.19
N ASN A 60 8.68 11.42 4.94
CA ASN A 60 7.73 10.97 5.96
C ASN A 60 7.42 9.50 5.71
N TYR A 61 7.70 8.67 6.71
CA TYR A 61 7.50 7.23 6.64
C TYR A 61 6.41 6.87 7.64
N LYS A 62 5.27 6.41 7.13
CA LYS A 62 4.13 5.98 7.94
C LYS A 62 4.01 4.48 7.81
N PHE A 63 4.35 3.79 8.90
CA PHE A 63 4.16 2.36 9.01
C PHE A 63 2.97 2.11 9.93
N GLY A 64 2.00 1.35 9.44
CA GLY A 64 0.88 0.82 10.18
C GLY A 64 0.99 -0.69 10.23
N PHE A 65 0.74 -1.27 11.40
CA PHE A 65 0.50 -2.69 11.52
C PHE A 65 -0.75 -2.88 12.38
N GLY A 66 -1.66 -3.70 11.89
CA GLY A 66 -2.85 -4.17 12.57
C GLY A 66 -2.72 -5.67 12.74
N MET A 67 -3.02 -6.14 13.93
CA MET A 67 -3.17 -7.57 14.18
C MET A 67 -4.56 -7.75 14.75
N THR A 68 -5.40 -8.47 14.03
CA THR A 68 -6.73 -8.85 14.49
C THR A 68 -6.66 -10.29 14.95
N VAL A 69 -6.83 -10.48 16.26
CA VAL A 69 -6.98 -11.80 16.88
C VAL A 69 -8.42 -11.88 17.38
N GLY A 70 -9.23 -12.78 16.83
CA GLY A 70 -10.64 -12.91 17.19
C GLY A 70 -11.23 -14.22 16.69
N GLU A 71 -11.68 -15.02 17.66
CA GLU A 71 -12.29 -16.37 17.66
C GLU A 71 -12.67 -17.02 16.32
#